data_AF-A0A2G9T6U7-F1
#
_entry.id   AF-A0A2G9T6U7-F1
#
_cell.length_a   1.000
_cell.length_b   1.000
_cell.length_c   1.000
_cell.angle_alpha   90.00
_cell.angle_beta   90.00
_cell.angle_gamma   90.00
#
_symmetry.space_group_name_H-M   'P 1'
#
loop_
_entity.id
_entity.type
_entity.pdbx_description
1 polymer ?
#
loop_
_entity_poly.entity_id
_entity_poly.type
_entity_poly.pdbx_seq_one_letter_code
_entity_poly.pdbx_strand_id
1 'polypeptide(L)'
;MTELILPGMIRRNRGCIVNVSSMTGWRPLPYLSTYPASKAAISFFSDALSDEFRHTNVRIQCLVPLLVATKVASYETCEANNVFVITPEHYAKQAVRAIGRFEILTGCFQHDMQ
;
A
#
# COMPACT_ATOMS: atom_id res chain seq x y z
N MET A 1 3.41 -0.31 15.05
CA MET A 1 4.20 0.81 14.49
C MET A 1 3.38 2.09 14.42
N THR A 2 2.23 2.12 13.74
CA THR A 2 1.35 3.31 13.63
C THR A 2 1.04 3.96 14.97
N GLU A 3 0.59 3.19 15.96
CA GLU A 3 0.27 3.67 17.30
C GLU A 3 1.44 4.40 18.00
N LEU A 4 2.69 3.99 17.74
CA LEU A 4 3.87 4.60 18.36
C LEU A 4 4.18 5.99 17.78
N ILE A 5 3.92 6.20 16.48
CA ILE A 5 4.29 7.43 15.77
C ILE A 5 3.13 8.43 15.65
N LEU A 6 1.90 7.93 15.62
CA LEU A 6 0.69 8.70 15.35
C LEU A 6 0.46 9.83 16.38
N PRO A 7 0.57 9.61 17.71
CA PRO A 7 0.42 10.68 18.69
C PRO A 7 1.41 11.85 18.47
N GLY A 8 2.63 11.55 18.03
CA GLY A 8 3.64 12.56 17.72
C GLY A 8 3.32 13.36 16.45
N MET A 9 2.71 12.72 15.43
CA MET A 9 2.25 13.41 14.22
C MET A 9 1.03 14.30 14.52
N ILE A 10 0.09 13.83 15.33
CA ILE A 10 -1.09 14.58 15.77
C ILE A 10 -0.68 15.82 16.57
N ARG A 11 0.24 15.69 17.54
CA ARG A 11 0.76 16.84 18.31
C ARG A 11 1.39 17.91 17.43
N ARG A 12 2.07 17.52 16.35
CA ARG A 12 2.67 18.45 15.38
C ARG A 12 1.69 18.92 14.30
N ASN A 13 0.46 18.37 14.31
CA ASN A 13 -0.56 18.50 13.29
C ASN A 13 0.01 18.43 11.87
N ARG A 14 0.89 17.43 11.63
CA ARG A 14 1.47 17.15 10.31
C ARG A 14 2.09 15.76 10.27
N GLY A 15 1.89 15.06 9.17
CA GLY A 15 2.54 13.79 8.91
C GLY A 15 1.85 12.99 7.82
N CYS A 16 2.51 11.95 7.34
CA CYS A 16 1.90 10.94 6.48
C CYS A 16 2.37 9.55 6.92
N ILE A 17 1.44 8.63 7.09
CA ILE A 17 1.70 7.22 7.34
C ILE A 17 1.27 6.47 6.09
N VAL A 18 2.20 5.74 5.48
CA VAL A 18 1.94 4.92 4.30
C VAL A 18 2.08 3.46 4.67
N ASN A 19 0.95 2.75 4.72
CA ASN A 19 0.92 1.31 4.93
C ASN A 19 0.90 0.59 3.57
N VAL A 20 1.44 -0.62 3.52
CA VAL A 20 1.48 -1.43 2.29
C VAL A 20 0.67 -2.71 2.49
N SER A 21 -0.49 -2.75 1.84
CA SER A 21 -1.34 -3.91 1.70
C SER A 21 -0.94 -4.72 0.44
N SER A 22 -1.91 -5.36 -0.21
CA SER A 22 -1.78 -6.15 -1.43
C SER A 22 -3.16 -6.32 -2.05
N MET A 23 -3.21 -6.40 -3.39
CA MET A 23 -4.43 -6.77 -4.11
C MET A 23 -5.03 -8.09 -3.62
N THR A 24 -4.22 -9.01 -3.07
CA THR A 24 -4.73 -10.27 -2.54
C THR A 24 -5.65 -10.09 -1.34
N GLY A 25 -5.57 -8.98 -0.61
CA GLY A 25 -6.53 -8.64 0.44
C GLY A 25 -7.95 -8.37 -0.08
N TRP A 26 -8.06 -8.03 -1.36
CA TRP A 26 -9.34 -7.78 -2.05
C TRP A 26 -9.73 -8.96 -2.96
N ARG A 27 -8.74 -9.63 -3.55
CA ARG A 27 -8.88 -10.83 -4.40
C ARG A 27 -8.06 -11.98 -3.80
N PRO A 28 -8.60 -12.73 -2.82
CA PRO A 28 -7.84 -13.76 -2.12
C PRO A 28 -7.43 -14.91 -3.06
N LEU A 29 -6.22 -15.41 -2.87
CA LEU A 29 -5.69 -16.55 -3.62
C LEU A 29 -5.79 -17.84 -2.77
N PRO A 30 -6.23 -18.97 -3.35
CA PRO A 30 -6.19 -20.26 -2.67
C PRO A 30 -4.79 -20.61 -2.17
N TYR A 31 -4.70 -21.42 -1.11
CA TYR A 31 -3.45 -21.90 -0.49
C TYR A 31 -2.57 -20.81 0.18
N LEU A 32 -3.03 -19.57 0.25
CA LEU A 32 -2.32 -18.47 0.92
C LEU A 32 -3.12 -17.81 2.04
N SER A 33 -4.19 -18.43 2.57
CA SER A 33 -5.24 -17.81 3.41
C SER A 33 -4.81 -16.74 4.43
N THR A 34 -3.71 -16.97 5.16
CA THR A 34 -3.20 -16.02 6.18
C THR A 34 -2.67 -14.72 5.56
N TYR A 35 -2.10 -14.77 4.36
CA TYR A 35 -1.53 -13.60 3.69
C TYR A 35 -2.62 -12.61 3.22
N PRO A 36 -3.62 -12.98 2.38
CA PRO A 36 -4.78 -12.15 2.06
C PRO A 36 -5.48 -11.59 3.30
N ALA A 37 -5.70 -12.41 4.34
CA ALA A 37 -6.36 -11.96 5.56
C ALA A 37 -5.56 -10.85 6.26
N SER A 38 -4.24 -11.01 6.38
CA SER A 38 -3.37 -9.99 6.98
C SER A 38 -3.35 -8.69 6.17
N LYS A 39 -3.42 -8.79 4.84
CA LYS A 39 -3.40 -7.64 3.93
C LYS A 39 -4.75 -6.92 3.92
N ALA A 40 -5.86 -7.64 3.91
CA ALA A 40 -7.18 -7.07 4.13
C ALA A 40 -7.25 -6.31 5.45
N ALA A 41 -6.73 -6.88 6.54
CA ALA A 41 -6.68 -6.21 7.84
C ALA A 41 -5.90 -4.88 7.79
N ILE A 42 -4.75 -4.83 7.09
CA ILE A 42 -3.99 -3.59 6.89
C ILE A 42 -4.79 -2.54 6.12
N SER A 43 -5.51 -2.94 5.06
CA SER A 43 -6.36 -2.03 4.29
C SER A 43 -7.46 -1.43 5.15
N PHE A 44 -8.25 -2.27 5.83
CA PHE A 44 -9.32 -1.80 6.72
C PHE A 44 -8.80 -0.95 7.87
N PHE A 45 -7.69 -1.36 8.49
CA PHE A 45 -7.04 -0.58 9.54
C PHE A 45 -6.62 0.81 9.06
N SER A 46 -6.07 0.91 7.85
CA SER A 46 -5.63 2.19 7.30
C SER A 46 -6.81 3.09 6.94
N ASP A 47 -7.88 2.51 6.39
CA ASP A 47 -9.11 3.21 6.01
C ASP A 47 -9.82 3.79 7.23
N ALA A 48 -10.08 2.95 8.24
CA ALA A 48 -10.69 3.38 9.49
C ALA A 48 -9.90 4.50 10.18
N LEU A 49 -8.57 4.37 10.25
CA LEU A 49 -7.73 5.43 10.83
C LEU A 49 -7.75 6.71 9.97
N SER A 50 -7.81 6.62 8.64
CA SER A 50 -7.91 7.81 7.80
C SER A 50 -9.15 8.61 8.14
N ASP A 51 -10.29 7.94 8.31
CA ASP A 51 -11.55 8.56 8.71
C ASP A 51 -11.51 9.12 10.14
N GLU A 52 -11.00 8.36 11.11
CA GLU A 52 -10.86 8.82 12.51
C GLU A 52 -10.06 10.11 12.62
N PHE A 53 -8.99 10.26 11.82
CA PHE A 53 -8.06 11.39 11.87
C PHE A 53 -8.24 12.40 10.73
N ARG A 54 -9.31 12.30 9.94
CA ARG A 54 -9.60 13.16 8.78
C ARG A 54 -9.69 14.66 9.12
N HIS A 55 -10.02 14.97 10.36
CA HIS A 55 -10.10 16.34 10.88
C HIS A 55 -8.72 16.95 11.22
N THR A 56 -7.65 16.17 11.10
CA THR A 56 -6.26 16.60 11.35
C THR A 56 -5.49 16.77 10.03
N ASN A 57 -4.30 17.35 10.09
CA ASN A 57 -3.36 17.41 8.95
C ASN A 57 -2.43 16.19 8.87
N VAL A 58 -2.80 15.08 9.51
CA VAL A 58 -2.09 13.80 9.41
C VAL A 58 -2.80 12.94 8.38
N ARG A 59 -2.07 12.54 7.33
CA ARG A 59 -2.60 11.66 6.28
C ARG A 59 -2.28 10.20 6.58
N ILE A 60 -3.25 9.32 6.39
CA ILE A 60 -3.05 7.88 6.45
C ILE A 60 -3.39 7.34 5.06
N GLN A 61 -2.45 6.61 4.47
CA GLN A 61 -2.55 6.11 3.11
C GLN A 61 -2.21 4.62 3.09
N CYS A 62 -2.95 3.86 2.28
CA CYS A 62 -2.73 2.44 2.03
C CYS A 62 -2.38 2.24 0.55
N LEU A 63 -1.19 1.69 0.30
CA LEU A 63 -0.82 1.18 -1.02
C LEU A 63 -1.29 -0.26 -1.16
N VAL A 64 -1.96 -0.58 -2.26
CA VAL A 64 -2.48 -1.91 -2.60
C VAL A 64 -1.80 -2.43 -3.87
N PRO A 65 -0.49 -2.74 -3.84
CA PRO A 65 0.23 -3.21 -5.02
C PRO A 65 -0.33 -4.54 -5.54
N LEU A 66 -0.20 -4.72 -6.86
CA LEU A 66 -0.32 -6.00 -7.55
C LEU A 66 1.09 -6.61 -7.71
N LEU A 67 1.38 -7.24 -8.85
CA LEU A 67 2.64 -7.93 -9.09
C LEU A 67 3.79 -6.94 -9.22
N VAL A 68 4.69 -6.97 -8.25
CA VAL A 68 6.00 -6.31 -8.27
C VAL A 68 7.06 -7.39 -8.23
N ALA A 69 8.03 -7.34 -9.15
CA ALA A 69 9.09 -8.34 -9.29
C ALA A 69 10.05 -8.33 -8.09
N THR A 70 9.63 -9.00 -7.03
CA THR A 70 10.36 -9.14 -5.77
C THR A 70 10.37 -10.61 -5.38
N LYS A 71 11.33 -10.98 -4.54
CA LYS A 71 11.44 -12.34 -3.99
C LYS A 71 10.18 -12.81 -3.27
N VAL A 72 9.40 -11.89 -2.68
CA VAL A 72 8.13 -12.20 -1.99
C VAL A 72 7.07 -12.67 -2.98
N ALA A 73 7.10 -12.18 -4.21
CA ALA A 73 6.21 -12.63 -5.28
C ALA A 73 6.79 -13.82 -6.06
N SER A 74 7.95 -14.34 -5.66
CA SER A 74 8.71 -15.37 -6.40
C SER A 74 9.05 -14.96 -7.84
N TYR A 75 9.30 -13.66 -8.06
CA TYR A 75 9.75 -13.10 -9.34
C TYR A 75 11.15 -12.49 -9.19
N GLU A 76 12.00 -12.72 -10.18
CA GLU A 76 13.25 -12.00 -10.40
C GLU A 76 13.01 -10.72 -11.22
N THR A 77 13.84 -9.69 -11.03
CA THR A 77 13.66 -8.40 -11.74
C THR A 77 13.74 -8.55 -13.26
N CYS A 78 14.51 -9.51 -13.77
CA CYS A 78 14.60 -9.81 -15.20
C CYS A 78 13.29 -10.38 -15.79
N GLU A 79 12.39 -10.90 -14.94
CA GLU A 79 11.08 -11.41 -15.33
C GLU A 79 10.01 -10.31 -15.40
N ALA A 80 10.34 -9.08 -14.99
CA ALA A 80 9.48 -7.90 -15.15
C ALA A 80 9.51 -7.37 -16.60
N ASN A 81 9.16 -8.22 -17.56
CA ASN A 81 9.24 -7.95 -19.00
C ASN A 81 7.87 -7.82 -19.68
N ASN A 82 6.79 -7.64 -18.91
CA ASN A 82 5.42 -7.60 -19.43
C ASN A 82 4.58 -6.51 -18.77
N VAL A 83 3.37 -6.29 -19.29
CA VAL A 83 2.46 -5.22 -18.86
C VAL A 83 1.83 -5.48 -17.48
N PHE A 84 1.96 -6.67 -16.91
CA PHE A 84 1.35 -7.01 -15.62
C PHE A 84 2.33 -6.93 -14.44
N VAL A 85 3.62 -7.11 -14.69
CA VAL A 85 4.68 -7.14 -13.67
C VAL A 85 5.55 -5.89 -13.78
N ILE A 86 5.74 -5.17 -12.67
CA ILE A 86 6.56 -3.96 -12.59
C ILE A 86 7.84 -4.20 -11.77
N THR A 87 8.94 -3.53 -12.11
CA THR A 87 10.16 -3.58 -11.28
C THR A 87 9.97 -2.83 -9.95
N PRO A 88 10.65 -3.25 -8.87
CA PRO A 88 10.57 -2.57 -7.58
C PRO A 88 10.96 -1.10 -7.64
N GLU A 89 11.98 -0.75 -8.41
CA GLU A 89 12.47 0.62 -8.55
C GLU A 89 11.44 1.52 -9.25
N HIS A 90 10.79 0.99 -10.30
CA HIS A 90 9.77 1.72 -11.03
C HIS A 90 8.50 1.89 -10.19
N TYR A 91 8.08 0.84 -9.48
CA TYR A 91 6.98 0.91 -8.54
C TYR A 91 7.24 1.94 -7.43
N ALA A 92 8.41 1.87 -6.77
CA ALA A 92 8.76 2.80 -5.69
C ALA A 92 8.77 4.27 -6.17
N LYS A 93 9.31 4.53 -7.36
CA LYS A 93 9.32 5.88 -7.95
C LYS A 93 7.91 6.43 -8.18
N GLN A 94 6.97 5.59 -8.62
CA GLN A 94 5.57 6.00 -8.80
C GLN A 94 4.85 6.13 -7.46
N ALA A 95 5.04 5.18 -6.56
CA ALA A 95 4.41 5.16 -5.23
C ALA A 95 4.76 6.40 -4.42
N VAL A 96 6.05 6.79 -4.40
CA VAL A 96 6.51 8.02 -3.71
C VAL A 96 5.84 9.28 -4.29
N ARG A 97 5.64 9.35 -5.60
CA ARG A 97 4.96 10.48 -6.26
C ARG A 97 3.46 10.53 -5.95
N ALA A 98 2.88 9.41 -5.54
CA ALA A 98 1.47 9.28 -5.23
C ALA A 98 1.15 9.50 -3.73
N ILE A 99 2.18 9.65 -2.89
CA ILE A 99 2.01 9.93 -1.46
C ILE A 99 1.16 11.18 -1.26
N GLY A 100 0.08 11.03 -0.48
CA GLY A 100 -0.83 12.11 -0.10
C GLY A 100 -1.87 12.50 -1.14
N ARG A 101 -1.99 11.76 -2.27
CA ARG A 101 -3.04 12.01 -3.29
C ARG A 101 -4.38 11.37 -2.93
N PHE A 102 -4.38 10.08 -2.60
CA PHE A 102 -5.58 9.28 -2.28
C PHE A 102 -5.34 8.44 -1.03
N GLU A 103 -6.39 8.08 -0.30
CA GLU A 103 -6.28 7.26 0.92
C GLU A 103 -5.95 5.80 0.60
N ILE A 104 -6.56 5.25 -0.45
CA ILE A 104 -6.28 3.90 -0.95
C ILE A 104 -5.98 3.99 -2.45
N LEU A 105 -4.86 3.39 -2.87
CA LEU A 105 -4.42 3.36 -4.27
C LEU A 105 -3.45 2.21 -4.50
N THR A 106 -3.25 1.80 -5.74
CA THR A 106 -2.31 0.70 -6.04
C THR A 106 -0.84 1.13 -5.92
N GLY A 107 -0.56 2.42 -6.09
CA GLY A 107 0.79 2.99 -6.01
C GLY A 107 1.51 3.13 -7.36
N CYS A 108 0.97 2.59 -8.45
CA CYS A 108 1.49 2.84 -9.79
C CYS A 108 0.40 2.75 -10.86
N PHE A 109 0.57 3.50 -11.95
CA PHE A 109 -0.42 3.58 -13.02
C PHE A 109 -0.69 2.24 -13.70
N GLN A 110 0.36 1.41 -13.88
CA GLN A 110 0.25 0.09 -14.49
C GLN A 110 -0.63 -0.86 -13.67
N HIS A 111 -0.66 -0.68 -12.35
CA HIS A 111 -1.51 -1.45 -11.45
C HIS A 111 -2.95 -0.92 -11.43
N ASP A 112 -3.15 0.40 -11.55
CA ASP A 112 -4.49 1.00 -11.63
C ASP A 112 -5.28 0.59 -12.90
N MET A 113 -4.59 0.08 -13.93
CA MET A 113 -5.19 -0.41 -15.17
C MET A 113 -5.67 -1.87 -15.14
N GLN A 114 -5.40 -2.63 -14.06
CA GLN A 114 -5.67 -4.08 -13.94
C GLN A 114 -6.87 -4.37 -13.02
#